data_AF-A0A2E6DBF3-F1
#
_entry.id   AF-A0A2E6DBF3-F1
#
_cell.length_a   1.000
_cell.length_b   1.000
_cell.length_c   1.000
_cell.angle_alpha   90.00
_cell.angle_beta   90.00
_cell.angle_gamma   90.00
#
_symmetry.space_group_name_H-M   'P 1'
#
loop_
_entity.id
_entity.type
_entity.pdbx_description
1 polymer ?
#
loop_
_entity_poly.entity_id
_entity_poly.type
_entity_poly.pdbx_seq_one_letter_code
_entity_poly.pdbx_strand_id
1 'polypeptide(L)'
;MILGGAVLDHVLSFLALLPILVLVGGTEALSGDEESVNRVIDQTVLAPEFLLWSLIVGVLITSCAAFWVARRAGVLPLRHGGWTAVAALMLGAVFLLFPGATSGPQPPLWYVFLGYAFMIPAGVFGGWLAARASGKNA
;
A
#
# COMPACT_ATOMS: atom_id res chain seq x y z
N MET A 1 8.31 -16.57 -2.93
CA MET A 1 8.29 -15.64 -1.77
C MET A 1 7.92 -14.22 -2.18
N ILE A 2 8.56 -13.63 -3.20
CA ILE A 2 8.30 -12.27 -3.70
C ILE A 2 6.81 -12.04 -4.00
N LEU A 3 6.18 -12.91 -4.81
CA LEU A 3 4.75 -12.80 -5.11
C LEU A 3 3.87 -12.87 -3.86
N GLY A 4 4.21 -13.71 -2.89
CA GLY A 4 3.49 -13.80 -1.62
C GLY A 4 3.59 -12.50 -0.80
N GLY A 5 4.73 -11.82 -0.85
CA GLY A 5 4.89 -10.48 -0.28
C GLY A 5 4.06 -9.42 -0.99
N ALA A 6 4.02 -9.46 -2.33
CA ALA A 6 3.18 -8.56 -3.11
C ALA A 6 1.68 -8.76 -2.84
N VAL A 7 1.22 -10.01 -2.68
CA VAL A 7 -0.16 -10.30 -2.29
C VAL A 7 -0.44 -9.80 -0.88
N LEU A 8 0.49 -10.03 0.06
CA LEU A 8 0.37 -9.54 1.43
C LEU A 8 0.27 -8.00 1.48
N ASP A 9 1.08 -7.30 0.69
CA ASP A 9 1.06 -5.84 0.55
C ASP A 9 -0.32 -5.32 0.13
N HIS A 10 -0.93 -5.92 -0.90
CA HIS A 10 -2.27 -5.54 -1.36
C HIS A 10 -3.36 -5.87 -0.34
N VAL A 11 -3.32 -7.05 0.29
CA VAL A 11 -4.30 -7.44 1.31
C VAL A 11 -4.25 -6.48 2.50
N LEU A 12 -3.05 -6.15 2.99
CA LEU A 12 -2.89 -5.22 4.11
C LEU A 12 -3.29 -3.81 3.71
N SER A 13 -2.94 -3.36 2.50
CA SER A 13 -3.33 -2.03 2.01
C SER A 13 -4.84 -1.90 1.92
N PHE A 14 -5.54 -2.92 1.41
CA PHE A 14 -7.00 -2.94 1.37
C PHE A 14 -7.62 -2.89 2.78
N LEU A 15 -7.12 -3.72 3.71
CA LEU A 15 -7.61 -3.72 5.09
C LEU A 15 -7.33 -2.39 5.82
N ALA A 16 -6.24 -1.72 5.47
CA ALA A 16 -5.86 -0.44 6.06
C ALA A 16 -6.75 0.73 5.60
N LEU A 17 -7.45 0.63 4.48
CA LEU A 17 -8.37 1.68 4.02
C LEU A 17 -9.51 1.92 4.99
N LEU A 18 -10.02 0.87 5.66
CA LEU A 18 -11.12 0.99 6.62
C LEU A 18 -10.78 1.90 7.82
N PRO A 19 -9.71 1.66 8.61
CA PRO A 19 -9.37 2.55 9.71
C PRO A 19 -8.97 3.95 9.23
N ILE A 20 -8.40 4.11 8.03
CA ILE A 20 -8.08 5.44 7.47
C ILE A 20 -9.38 6.18 7.12
N LEU A 21 -10.36 5.50 6.55
CA LEU A 21 -11.68 6.06 6.25
C LEU A 21 -12.38 6.52 7.53
N VAL A 22 -12.32 5.73 8.61
CA VAL A 22 -12.87 6.12 9.91
C VAL A 22 -12.10 7.29 10.52
N LEU A 23 -10.77 7.33 10.38
CA LEU A 23 -9.93 8.40 10.90
C LEU A 23 -10.25 9.76 10.26
N VAL A 24 -10.52 9.78 8.94
CA VAL A 24 -10.72 11.03 8.18
C VAL A 24 -12.20 11.37 7.98
N GLY A 25 -13.03 10.38 7.63
CA GLY A 25 -14.47 10.52 7.39
C GLY A 25 -15.33 10.40 8.65
N GLY A 26 -14.74 10.06 9.79
CA GLY A 26 -15.44 9.90 11.07
C GLY A 26 -16.16 8.56 11.22
N THR A 27 -16.86 8.39 12.35
CA THR A 27 -17.55 7.14 12.69
C THR A 27 -18.80 6.88 11.85
N GLU A 28 -19.27 7.86 11.07
CA GLU A 28 -20.37 7.68 10.10
C GLU A 28 -20.02 6.66 9.02
N ALA A 29 -18.72 6.46 8.73
CA ALA A 29 -18.22 5.38 7.89
C ALA A 29 -18.53 3.97 8.43
N LEU A 30 -18.88 3.85 9.71
CA LEU A 30 -19.28 2.61 10.37
C LEU A 30 -20.79 2.56 10.65
N SER A 31 -21.56 3.51 10.13
CA SER A 31 -23.01 3.50 10.28
C SER A 31 -23.61 2.31 9.51
N GLY A 32 -24.73 1.79 9.99
CA GLY A 32 -25.50 0.76 9.27
C GLY A 32 -26.35 1.32 8.14
N ASP A 33 -26.28 2.63 7.89
CA ASP A 33 -27.02 3.34 6.85
C ASP A 33 -26.16 3.49 5.59
N GLU A 34 -26.58 2.82 4.51
CA GLU A 34 -25.82 2.76 3.26
C GLU A 34 -25.70 4.14 2.59
N GLU A 35 -26.71 5.00 2.71
CA GLU A 35 -26.67 6.35 2.13
C GLU A 35 -25.62 7.23 2.83
N SER A 36 -25.60 7.19 4.17
CA SER A 36 -24.58 7.86 4.97
C SER A 36 -23.17 7.36 4.65
N VAL A 37 -22.96 6.04 4.61
CA VAL A 37 -21.64 5.45 4.30
C VAL A 37 -21.15 5.87 2.91
N ASN A 38 -22.01 5.80 1.89
CA ASN A 38 -21.63 6.19 0.53
C ASN A 38 -21.28 7.68 0.45
N ARG A 39 -22.04 8.55 1.13
CA ARG A 39 -21.73 9.98 1.22
C ARG A 39 -20.37 10.24 1.85
N VAL A 40 -20.05 9.55 2.94
CA VAL A 40 -18.74 9.67 3.62
C VAL A 40 -17.62 9.22 2.68
N ILE A 41 -17.79 8.09 1.98
CA ILE A 41 -16.82 7.60 0.99
C ILE A 41 -16.58 8.66 -0.09
N ASP A 42 -17.63 9.16 -0.73
CA ASP A 42 -17.54 10.12 -1.84
C ASP A 42 -16.85 11.42 -1.44
N GLN A 43 -17.05 11.88 -0.20
CA GLN A 43 -16.42 13.09 0.32
C GLN A 43 -14.98 12.87 0.79
N THR A 44 -14.65 11.65 1.24
CA THR A 44 -13.39 11.38 1.94
C THR A 44 -12.30 10.83 1.04
N VAL A 45 -12.61 9.95 0.08
CA VAL A 45 -11.58 9.20 -0.67
C VAL A 45 -10.67 10.04 -1.56
N LEU A 46 -11.10 11.26 -1.90
CA LEU A 46 -10.29 12.25 -2.63
C LEU A 46 -9.79 13.39 -1.74
N ALA A 47 -10.14 13.41 -0.45
CA ALA A 47 -9.65 14.42 0.48
C ALA A 47 -8.12 14.32 0.61
N PRO A 48 -7.38 15.44 0.58
CA PRO A 48 -5.92 15.43 0.69
C PRO A 48 -5.40 14.68 1.92
N GLU A 49 -6.13 14.74 3.04
CA GLU A 49 -5.80 14.07 4.29
C GLU A 49 -5.90 12.55 4.17
N PHE A 50 -6.98 12.04 3.56
CA PHE A 50 -7.14 10.62 3.29
C PHE A 50 -6.06 10.09 2.35
N LEU A 51 -5.78 10.84 1.28
CA LEU A 51 -4.71 10.51 0.34
C LEU A 51 -3.35 10.50 1.04
N LEU A 52 -3.04 11.48 1.87
CA LEU A 52 -1.77 11.51 2.60
C LEU A 52 -1.64 10.32 3.57
N TRP A 53 -2.68 10.01 4.34
CA TRP A 53 -2.67 8.87 5.25
C TRP A 53 -2.55 7.54 4.51
N SER A 54 -3.29 7.34 3.43
CA SER A 54 -3.18 6.13 2.60
C SER A 54 -1.80 5.96 1.99
N LEU A 55 -1.15 7.05 1.56
CA LEU A 55 0.23 7.01 1.06
C LEU A 55 1.21 6.60 2.17
N ILE A 56 1.15 7.24 3.34
CA ILE A 56 2.03 6.96 4.48
C ILE A 56 1.88 5.50 4.92
N VAL A 57 0.65 5.06 5.12
CA VAL A 57 0.35 3.69 5.55
C VAL A 57 0.73 2.68 4.49
N GLY A 58 0.46 2.95 3.21
CA GLY A 58 0.89 2.11 2.09
C GLY A 58 2.41 1.92 2.04
N VAL A 59 3.18 3.01 2.15
CA VAL A 59 4.65 2.95 2.20
C VAL A 59 5.15 2.09 3.37
N LEU A 60 4.52 2.20 4.54
CA LEU A 60 4.86 1.37 5.70
C LEU A 60 4.53 -0.11 5.46
N ILE A 61 3.36 -0.40 4.88
CA ILE A 61 2.93 -1.77 4.54
C ILE A 61 3.90 -2.40 3.54
N THR A 62 4.27 -1.69 2.48
CA THR A 62 5.25 -2.17 1.49
C THR A 62 6.60 -2.45 2.12
N SER A 63 7.05 -1.56 3.01
CA SER A 63 8.29 -1.75 3.76
C SER A 63 8.24 -3.02 4.62
N CYS A 64 7.12 -3.26 5.32
CA CYS A 64 6.91 -4.45 6.14
C CYS A 64 6.83 -5.75 5.33
N ALA A 65 6.09 -5.75 4.22
CA ALA A 65 5.98 -6.90 3.33
C ALA A 65 7.34 -7.25 2.71
N ALA A 66 8.09 -6.24 2.25
CA ALA A 66 9.43 -6.40 1.73
C ALA A 66 10.42 -6.90 2.79
N PHE A 67 10.35 -6.38 4.01
CA PHE A 67 11.14 -6.87 5.16
C PHE A 67 10.87 -8.35 5.41
N TRP A 68 9.61 -8.76 5.45
CA TRP A 68 9.22 -10.16 5.66
C TRP A 68 9.76 -11.08 4.57
N VAL A 69 9.65 -10.69 3.29
CA VAL A 69 10.21 -11.44 2.16
C VAL A 69 11.73 -11.52 2.26
N ALA A 70 12.41 -10.40 2.47
CA ALA A 70 13.87 -10.32 2.51
C ALA A 70 14.46 -11.13 3.68
N ARG A 71 13.82 -11.09 4.85
CA ARG A 71 14.23 -11.88 6.02
C ARG A 71 14.11 -13.38 5.75
N ARG A 72 13.02 -13.81 5.10
CA ARG A 72 12.81 -15.22 4.74
C ARG A 72 13.72 -15.71 3.60
N ALA A 73 14.05 -14.85 2.64
CA ALA A 73 14.95 -15.19 1.55
C ALA A 73 16.37 -15.49 2.06
N GLY A 74 16.83 -14.78 3.10
CA GLY A 74 18.12 -15.03 3.74
C GLY A 74 19.35 -14.63 2.91
N VAL A 75 19.20 -14.20 1.67
CA VAL A 75 20.30 -13.69 0.82
C VAL A 75 19.84 -12.48 0.03
N LEU A 76 20.77 -11.57 -0.31
CA LEU A 76 20.50 -10.36 -1.10
C LEU A 76 19.22 -9.61 -0.65
N PRO A 77 19.14 -9.20 0.63
CA PRO A 77 17.89 -8.71 1.22
C PRO A 77 17.36 -7.45 0.55
N LEU A 78 18.24 -6.52 0.13
CA LEU A 78 17.85 -5.32 -0.62
C LEU A 78 17.20 -5.66 -1.97
N ARG A 79 17.79 -6.62 -2.69
CA ARG A 79 17.26 -7.08 -3.99
C ARG A 79 15.88 -7.71 -3.82
N HIS A 80 15.70 -8.59 -2.84
CA HIS A 80 14.41 -9.22 -2.57
C HIS A 80 13.35 -8.21 -2.15
N GLY A 81 13.71 -7.22 -1.33
CA GLY A 81 12.82 -6.13 -0.94
C GLY A 81 12.38 -5.28 -2.14
N GLY A 82 13.32 -4.82 -2.96
CA GLY A 82 13.03 -4.04 -4.17
C GLY A 82 12.16 -4.80 -5.17
N TRP A 83 12.46 -6.08 -5.45
CA TRP A 83 11.63 -6.90 -6.34
C TRP A 83 10.23 -7.19 -5.79
N THR A 84 10.06 -7.18 -4.45
CA THR A 84 8.73 -7.29 -3.83
C THR A 84 7.89 -6.07 -4.13
N ALA A 85 8.44 -4.86 -4.00
CA ALA A 85 7.74 -3.63 -4.38
C ALA A 85 7.44 -3.58 -5.89
N VAL A 86 8.37 -3.99 -6.75
CA VAL A 86 8.12 -4.09 -8.20
C VAL A 86 6.98 -5.07 -8.48
N ALA A 87 6.96 -6.25 -7.84
CA ALA A 87 5.88 -7.21 -8.00
C ALA A 87 4.53 -6.66 -7.50
N ALA A 88 4.51 -5.91 -6.40
CA ALA A 88 3.31 -5.24 -5.89
C ALA A 88 2.78 -4.18 -6.86
N LEU A 89 3.67 -3.38 -7.48
CA LEU A 89 3.30 -2.43 -8.54
C LEU A 89 2.69 -3.14 -9.75
N MET A 90 3.31 -4.22 -10.21
CA MET A 90 2.80 -5.00 -11.34
C MET A 90 1.43 -5.62 -11.02
N LEU A 91 1.26 -6.14 -9.81
CA LEU A 91 -0.03 -6.68 -9.37
C LEU A 91 -1.11 -5.58 -9.29
N GLY A 92 -0.75 -4.39 -8.82
CA GLY A 92 -1.63 -3.21 -8.85
C GLY A 92 -2.02 -2.81 -10.28
N ALA A 93 -1.06 -2.82 -11.21
CA ALA A 93 -1.33 -2.57 -12.62
C ALA A 93 -2.25 -3.63 -13.25
N VAL A 94 -2.12 -4.90 -12.85
CA VAL A 94 -3.05 -5.96 -13.25
C VAL A 94 -4.45 -5.69 -12.71
N PHE A 95 -4.60 -5.15 -11.49
CA PHE A 95 -5.92 -4.83 -10.96
C PHE A 95 -6.65 -3.75 -11.77
N LEU A 96 -5.91 -2.84 -12.42
CA LEU A 96 -6.49 -1.83 -13.32
C LEU A 96 -7.13 -2.42 -14.58
N LEU A 97 -6.84 -3.68 -14.92
CA LEU A 97 -7.42 -4.37 -16.07
C LEU A 97 -8.82 -4.95 -15.77
N PHE A 98 -9.25 -4.98 -14.50
CA PHE A 98 -10.56 -5.50 -14.15
C PHE A 98 -11.69 -4.50 -14.48
N PRO A 99 -12.86 -4.99 -14.94
CA PRO A 99 -14.02 -4.14 -15.17
C PRO A 99 -14.38 -3.34 -13.92
N GLY A 100 -14.55 -2.02 -14.09
CA GLY A 100 -14.90 -1.11 -13.00
C GLY A 100 -13.71 -0.52 -12.22
N ALA A 101 -12.47 -0.92 -12.52
CA ALA A 101 -11.30 -0.35 -11.84
C ALA A 101 -11.11 1.16 -12.07
N THR A 102 -11.63 1.69 -13.19
CA THR A 102 -11.53 3.11 -13.57
C THR A 102 -12.86 3.86 -13.52
N SER A 103 -13.94 3.24 -13.05
CA SER A 103 -15.26 3.88 -12.99
C SER A 103 -15.48 4.74 -11.74
N GLY A 104 -14.59 4.65 -10.76
CA GLY A 104 -14.64 5.45 -9.53
C GLY A 104 -13.88 6.78 -9.61
N PRO A 105 -13.95 7.59 -8.55
CA PRO A 105 -13.20 8.83 -8.44
C PRO A 105 -11.70 8.59 -8.65
N GLN A 106 -11.08 9.36 -9.55
CA GLN A 106 -9.66 9.19 -9.87
C GLN A 106 -8.81 10.06 -8.94
N PRO A 107 -7.74 9.50 -8.36
CA PRO A 107 -6.86 10.28 -7.51
C PRO A 107 -6.14 11.36 -8.32
N PRO A 108 -5.81 12.51 -7.70
CA PRO A 108 -5.07 13.57 -8.36
C PRO A 108 -3.64 13.11 -8.73
N LEU A 109 -3.08 13.71 -9.79
CA LEU A 109 -1.78 13.31 -10.35
C LEU A 109 -0.62 13.35 -9.33
N TRP A 110 -0.65 14.29 -8.38
CA TRP A 110 0.39 14.38 -7.35
C TRP A 110 0.43 13.09 -6.50
N TYR A 111 -0.73 12.54 -6.15
CA TYR A 111 -0.82 11.34 -5.33
C TYR A 111 -0.28 10.13 -6.09
N VAL A 112 -0.68 10.00 -7.36
CA VAL A 112 -0.20 8.95 -8.26
C VAL A 112 1.33 9.01 -8.41
N PHE A 113 1.87 10.21 -8.63
CA PHE A 113 3.32 10.42 -8.75
C PHE A 113 4.05 10.02 -7.48
N LEU A 114 3.59 10.46 -6.31
CA LEU A 114 4.21 10.10 -5.03
C LEU A 114 4.12 8.60 -4.76
N GLY A 115 2.98 7.97 -5.07
CA GLY A 115 2.81 6.52 -4.97
C GLY A 115 3.90 5.76 -5.74
N TYR A 116 4.11 6.10 -7.01
CA TYR A 116 5.17 5.48 -7.81
C TYR A 116 6.58 5.83 -7.31
N ALA A 117 6.81 7.08 -6.89
CA ALA A 117 8.11 7.54 -6.42
C ALA A 117 8.55 6.82 -5.14
N PHE A 118 7.63 6.52 -4.22
CA PHE A 118 7.95 5.93 -2.92
C PHE A 118 7.87 4.40 -2.87
N MET A 119 7.16 3.75 -3.79
CA MET A 119 6.93 2.31 -3.71
C MET A 119 8.23 1.48 -3.75
N ILE A 120 9.12 1.75 -4.72
CA ILE A 120 10.39 1.03 -4.83
C ILE A 120 11.32 1.36 -3.66
N PRO A 121 11.52 2.64 -3.27
CA PRO A 121 12.26 2.98 -2.05
C PRO A 121 11.74 2.28 -0.79
N ALA A 122 10.42 2.17 -0.62
CA ALA A 122 9.82 1.45 0.50
C ALA A 122 10.22 -0.04 0.50
N GLY A 123 10.15 -0.70 -0.66
CA GLY A 123 10.60 -2.09 -0.80
C GLY A 123 12.08 -2.26 -0.49
N VAL A 124 12.94 -1.38 -1.01
CA VAL A 124 14.38 -1.40 -0.73
C VAL A 124 14.66 -1.15 0.75
N PHE A 125 13.94 -0.21 1.37
CA PHE A 125 14.04 0.09 2.80
C PHE A 125 13.67 -1.12 3.67
N GLY A 126 12.58 -1.82 3.34
CA GLY A 126 12.23 -3.08 3.99
C GLY A 126 13.33 -4.14 3.87
N GLY A 127 13.93 -4.27 2.69
CA GLY A 127 15.10 -5.12 2.47
C GLY A 127 16.31 -4.71 3.30
N TRP A 128 16.60 -3.41 3.40
CA TRP A 128 17.68 -2.88 4.22
C TRP A 128 17.47 -3.17 5.72
N LEU A 129 16.25 -3.01 6.24
CA LEU A 129 15.90 -3.38 7.61
C LEU A 129 16.15 -4.88 7.86
N ALA A 130 15.83 -5.74 6.89
CA ALA A 130 16.05 -7.18 7.01
C ALA A 130 17.55 -7.53 7.04
N ALA A 131 18.37 -6.81 6.28
CA ALA A 131 19.83 -6.95 6.30
C ALA A 131 20.38 -6.64 7.70
N ARG A 132 19.98 -5.49 8.27
CA ARG A 132 20.37 -5.04 9.61
C ARG A 132 19.93 -6.02 10.69
N ALA A 133 18.68 -6.49 10.63
CA ALA A 133 18.15 -7.45 11.60
C ALA A 133 18.84 -8.83 11.54
N SER A 134 19.49 -9.16 10.43
CA SER A 134 20.16 -10.45 10.23
C SER A 134 21.69 -10.37 10.43
N GLY A 135 22.24 -9.21 10.79
CA GLY A 135 23.69 -9.00 10.89
C GLY A 135 24.44 -9.12 9.57
N LYS A 136 23.73 -9.01 8.43
CA LYS A 136 24.31 -9.09 7.08
C LYS A 136 24.65 -7.68 6.63
N ASN A 137 25.85 -7.49 6.07
CA ASN A 137 26.19 -6.22 5.43
C ASN A 137 25.19 -5.99 4.28
N ALA A 138 24.55 -4.83 4.32
CA ALA A 138 23.53 -4.39 3.36
C ALA A 138 24.14 -4.16 1.98
#